data_AF-A0A9N9SD57-F1
#
_entry.id   AF-A0A9N9SD57-F1
#
_cell.length_a   1.000
_cell.length_b   1.000
_cell.length_c   1.000
_cell.angle_alpha   90.00
_cell.angle_beta   90.00
_cell.angle_gamma   90.00
#
_symmetry.space_group_name_H-M   'P 1'
#
loop_
_entity.id
_entity.type
_entity.pdbx_description
1 polymer ?
#
loop_
_entity_poly.entity_id
_entity_poly.type
_entity_poly.pdbx_seq_one_letter_code
_entity_poly.pdbx_strand_id
1 'polypeptide(L)'
;MPPKELKILQDCEKIMTKKIVLVSIPGGNNTKMRNKLRFFDVNWGSSTQAQTYKTALTTAQRLNNIGEHVKTYKPQVLVLCGKPQERPPLVDFANLITKNHSLLVIGDIEDKPLTHRDRLTNTRKVYDYLRSNKIKAFYTIIDNVSFELGAKALLQTTGIGKLSPNVLMMGYKTDWMTCDKEELLAYFNVLQ
;
A
#
# COMPACT_ATOMS: atom_id res chain seq x y z
N MET A 1 14.22 13.88 -33.63
CA MET A 1 13.15 13.49 -32.69
C MET A 1 12.05 12.83 -33.51
N PRO A 2 11.70 11.54 -33.31
CA PRO A 2 10.88 10.82 -34.26
C PRO A 2 9.39 11.25 -34.18
N PRO A 3 8.68 11.36 -35.32
CA PRO A 3 7.35 11.96 -35.45
C PRO A 3 6.18 11.17 -34.84
N LYS A 4 6.45 10.14 -34.01
CA LYS A 4 5.43 9.27 -33.41
C LYS A 4 4.92 9.77 -32.05
N GLU A 5 5.75 10.48 -31.29
CA GLU A 5 5.38 10.98 -29.94
C GLU A 5 4.46 12.21 -30.00
N LEU A 6 4.61 13.06 -31.02
CA LEU A 6 3.77 14.26 -31.20
C LEU A 6 2.32 13.89 -31.58
N LYS A 7 2.13 12.76 -32.26
CA LYS A 7 0.82 12.25 -32.68
C LYS A 7 0.02 11.71 -31.49
N ILE A 8 0.69 11.06 -30.54
CA ILE A 8 0.07 10.54 -29.31
C ILE A 8 -0.40 11.70 -28.42
N LEU A 9 0.39 12.77 -28.29
CA LEU A 9 0.00 13.95 -27.51
C LEU A 9 -1.17 14.72 -28.16
N GLN A 10 -1.19 14.85 -29.48
CA GLN A 10 -2.29 15.47 -30.21
C GLN A 10 -3.58 14.63 -30.19
N ASP A 11 -3.46 13.29 -30.18
CA ASP A 11 -4.61 12.39 -30.05
C ASP A 11 -5.16 12.40 -28.61
N CYS A 12 -4.31 12.52 -27.59
CA CYS A 12 -4.74 12.71 -26.20
C CYS A 12 -5.51 14.03 -25.98
N GLU A 13 -5.07 15.13 -26.61
CA GLU A 13 -5.73 16.43 -26.51
C GLU A 13 -7.12 16.43 -27.20
N LYS A 14 -7.24 15.73 -28.34
CA LYS A 14 -8.52 15.51 -29.05
C LYS A 14 -9.51 14.63 -28.28
N ILE A 15 -9.03 13.70 -27.45
CA ILE A 15 -9.88 12.83 -26.62
C ILE A 15 -10.39 13.59 -25.40
N MET A 16 -9.57 14.48 -24.82
CA MET A 16 -9.98 15.33 -23.68
C MET A 16 -11.01 16.41 -24.05
N THR A 17 -11.09 16.83 -25.31
CA THR A 17 -12.00 17.90 -25.77
C THR A 17 -13.35 17.44 -26.30
N LYS A 18 -13.65 16.13 -26.33
CA LYS A 18 -15.02 15.68 -26.66
C LYS A 18 -15.96 15.86 -25.47
N LYS A 19 -16.44 17.11 -25.38
CA LYS A 19 -17.68 17.61 -24.78
C LYS A 19 -18.66 16.51 -24.37
N ILE A 20 -19.03 16.57 -23.09
CA ILE A 20 -20.37 16.23 -22.58
C ILE A 20 -21.40 16.73 -23.60
N VAL A 21 -22.02 15.81 -24.33
CA VAL A 21 -23.21 16.09 -25.11
C VAL A 21 -24.38 16.01 -24.14
N LEU A 22 -24.72 17.15 -23.52
CA LEU A 22 -26.05 17.36 -22.97
C LEU A 22 -27.03 17.38 -24.14
N VAL A 23 -27.69 16.25 -24.39
CA VAL A 23 -28.85 16.23 -25.27
C VAL A 23 -30.00 16.87 -24.49
N SER A 24 -30.30 18.13 -24.80
CA SER A 24 -31.54 18.79 -24.38
C SER A 24 -32.66 18.31 -25.31
N ILE A 25 -33.54 17.44 -24.83
CA ILE A 25 -34.81 17.09 -25.50
C ILE A 25 -35.89 18.02 -24.96
N PRO A 26 -36.62 18.80 -25.79
CA PRO A 26 -37.70 19.63 -25.32
C PRO A 26 -38.97 18.79 -25.10
N GLY A 27 -39.54 18.87 -23.90
CA GLY A 27 -40.95 18.58 -23.61
C GLY A 27 -41.25 17.26 -22.90
N GLY A 28 -41.86 17.36 -21.70
CA GLY A 28 -42.74 16.32 -21.15
C GLY A 28 -42.32 15.66 -19.83
N ASN A 29 -42.75 16.25 -18.71
CA ASN A 29 -43.09 15.67 -17.40
C ASN A 29 -42.25 14.51 -16.78
N ASN A 30 -41.64 14.84 -15.63
CA ASN A 30 -41.31 13.99 -14.48
C ASN A 30 -40.71 12.60 -14.75
N THR A 31 -39.37 12.51 -14.64
CA THR A 31 -38.72 11.34 -14.03
C THR A 31 -37.35 11.74 -13.47
N LYS A 32 -37.15 11.52 -12.16
CA LYS A 32 -35.86 11.64 -11.47
C LYS A 32 -34.82 10.75 -12.17
N MET A 33 -33.90 11.34 -12.92
CA MET A 33 -32.71 10.64 -13.41
C MET A 33 -31.77 10.34 -12.24
N ARG A 34 -31.91 9.15 -11.65
CA ARG A 34 -30.84 8.54 -10.85
C ARG A 34 -29.69 8.23 -11.80
N ASN A 35 -28.64 9.05 -11.77
CA ASN A 35 -27.39 8.79 -12.49
C ASN A 35 -26.73 7.52 -11.93
N LYS A 36 -27.11 6.36 -12.46
CA LYS A 36 -26.36 5.11 -12.31
C LYS A 36 -25.56 4.90 -13.60
N LEU A 37 -24.49 5.67 -13.75
CA LEU A 37 -23.49 5.43 -14.80
C LEU A 37 -22.77 4.12 -14.46
N ARG A 38 -23.20 3.02 -15.09
CA ARG A 38 -22.37 1.83 -15.25
C ARG A 38 -21.46 2.11 -16.45
N PHE A 39 -20.28 2.67 -16.20
CA PHE A 39 -19.25 2.74 -17.23
C PHE A 39 -18.73 1.33 -17.46
N PHE A 40 -18.75 0.89 -18.71
CA PHE A 40 -18.15 -0.37 -19.16
C PHE A 40 -16.67 -0.42 -18.76
N ASP A 41 -16.24 -1.57 -18.22
CA ASP A 41 -14.85 -1.92 -17.91
C ASP A 41 -13.99 -1.93 -19.18
N VAL A 42 -13.53 -0.74 -19.58
CA VAL A 42 -12.49 -0.56 -20.58
C VAL A 42 -11.21 -0.14 -19.84
N ASN A 43 -10.25 -1.06 -19.80
CA ASN A 43 -9.09 -1.06 -18.92
C ASN A 43 -7.94 -0.15 -19.43
N TRP A 44 -8.25 1.13 -19.69
CA TRP A 44 -7.28 2.19 -20.03
C TRP A 44 -7.11 3.23 -18.89
N GLY A 45 -7.47 2.83 -17.67
CA GLY A 45 -7.51 3.71 -16.50
C GLY A 45 -8.89 4.33 -16.34
N SER A 46 -9.61 3.92 -15.30
CA SER A 46 -10.89 4.55 -14.95
C SER A 46 -10.63 5.98 -14.51
N SER A 47 -11.39 6.97 -15.00
CA SER A 47 -11.30 8.37 -14.55
C SER A 47 -11.41 8.48 -13.01
N THR A 48 -12.12 7.54 -12.39
CA THR A 48 -12.24 7.41 -10.92
C THR A 48 -10.93 7.00 -10.26
N GLN A 49 -10.17 6.07 -10.86
CA GLN A 49 -8.86 5.65 -10.36
C GLN A 49 -7.84 6.79 -10.46
N ALA A 50 -7.84 7.52 -11.59
CA ALA A 50 -6.97 8.68 -11.80
C ALA A 50 -7.25 9.78 -10.76
N GLN A 51 -8.52 10.07 -10.48
CA GLN A 51 -8.91 11.05 -9.47
C GLN A 51 -8.53 10.61 -8.05
N THR A 52 -8.67 9.32 -7.74
CA THR A 52 -8.28 8.75 -6.44
C THR A 52 -6.78 8.90 -6.21
N TYR A 53 -5.97 8.56 -7.22
CA TYR A 53 -4.52 8.70 -7.16
C TYR A 53 -4.10 10.15 -6.93
N LYS A 54 -4.65 11.08 -7.72
CA LYS A 54 -4.37 12.53 -7.57
C LYS A 54 -4.71 13.02 -6.17
N THR A 55 -5.88 12.63 -5.66
CA THR A 55 -6.33 13.00 -4.32
C THR A 55 -5.39 12.45 -3.24
N ALA A 56 -4.99 11.17 -3.34
CA ALA A 56 -4.07 10.54 -2.40
C ALA A 56 -2.70 11.24 -2.39
N LEU A 57 -2.12 11.50 -3.57
CA LEU A 57 -0.83 12.16 -3.71
C LEU A 57 -0.84 13.59 -3.15
N THR A 58 -1.83 14.41 -3.54
CA THR A 58 -1.95 15.78 -3.01
C THR A 58 -2.19 15.79 -1.50
N THR A 59 -2.94 14.83 -0.97
CA THR A 59 -3.18 14.71 0.47
C THR A 59 -1.91 14.30 1.22
N ALA A 60 -1.14 13.34 0.70
CA ALA A 60 0.14 12.93 1.27
C ALA A 60 1.17 14.08 1.27
N GLN A 61 1.24 14.86 0.18
CA GLN A 61 2.10 16.04 0.11
C GLN A 61 1.69 17.13 1.11
N ARG A 62 0.38 17.38 1.26
CA ARG A 62 -0.14 18.33 2.26
C ARG A 62 0.22 17.90 3.68
N LEU A 63 0.20 16.59 3.97
CA LEU A 63 0.56 16.06 5.28
C LEU A 63 2.00 16.44 5.67
N ASN A 64 2.93 16.50 4.71
CA ASN A 64 4.32 16.91 4.99
C ASN A 64 4.42 18.35 5.51
N ASN A 65 3.50 19.24 5.10
CA ASN A 65 3.49 20.65 5.49
C ASN A 65 2.80 20.90 6.84
N ILE A 66 2.04 19.92 7.36
CA ILE A 66 1.36 20.05 8.65
C ILE A 66 2.36 19.76 9.77
N GLY A 67 2.59 20.73 10.66
CA GLY A 67 3.43 20.54 11.85
C GLY A 67 2.87 19.43 12.75
N GLU A 68 3.73 18.54 13.23
CA GLU A 68 3.31 17.51 14.17
C GLU A 68 3.12 18.16 15.54
N HIS A 69 1.93 18.01 16.14
CA HIS A 69 1.68 18.53 17.47
C HIS A 69 2.23 17.55 18.50
N VAL A 70 3.05 18.05 19.44
CA VAL A 70 3.71 17.30 20.53
C VAL A 70 2.73 16.52 21.43
N LYS A 71 1.43 16.79 21.32
CA LYS A 71 0.35 16.17 22.10
C LYS A 71 -0.42 15.08 21.35
N THR A 72 -0.10 14.79 20.08
CA THR A 72 -0.84 13.82 19.26
C THR A 72 0.11 12.79 18.66
N TYR A 73 0.53 11.83 19.48
CA TYR A 73 1.27 10.67 18.98
C TYR A 73 0.37 9.77 18.12
N LYS A 74 0.86 9.37 16.93
CA LYS A 74 0.19 8.40 16.05
C LYS A 74 1.14 7.22 15.80
N PRO A 75 0.80 6.00 16.26
CA PRO A 75 1.65 4.84 16.05
C PRO A 75 1.58 4.39 14.59
N GLN A 76 2.68 4.53 13.86
CA GLN A 76 2.86 4.02 12.51
C GLN A 76 3.68 2.73 12.62
N VAL A 77 3.02 1.59 12.49
CA VAL A 77 3.61 0.29 12.85
C VAL A 77 4.13 -0.42 11.60
N LEU A 78 5.39 -0.85 11.65
CA LEU A 78 5.98 -1.85 10.76
C LEU A 78 6.02 -3.18 11.49
N VAL A 79 5.33 -4.19 10.97
CA VAL A 79 5.27 -5.54 11.55
C VAL A 79 6.15 -6.48 10.75
N LEU A 80 7.18 -7.05 11.39
CA LEU A 80 7.99 -8.13 10.84
C LEU A 80 7.35 -9.47 11.22
N CYS A 81 6.41 -9.94 10.40
CA CYS A 81 5.75 -11.24 10.59
C CYS A 81 6.02 -12.25 9.48
N GLY A 82 6.71 -11.86 8.41
CA GLY A 82 6.78 -12.67 7.20
C GLY A 82 5.40 -12.73 6.53
N LYS A 83 4.96 -13.92 6.16
CA LYS A 83 3.60 -14.13 5.65
C LYS A 83 2.57 -13.94 6.77
N PRO A 84 1.55 -13.09 6.61
CA PRO A 84 0.55 -12.83 7.65
C PRO A 84 -0.29 -14.07 8.02
N GLN A 85 -0.32 -15.09 7.15
CA GLN A 85 -1.00 -16.36 7.37
C GLN A 85 -0.26 -17.25 8.38
N GLU A 86 1.05 -17.09 8.53
CA GLU A 86 1.88 -17.91 9.42
C GLU A 86 1.74 -17.45 10.88
N ARG A 87 1.54 -16.14 11.10
CA ARG A 87 1.43 -15.52 12.43
C ARG A 87 0.25 -14.55 12.53
N PRO A 88 -1.00 -15.03 12.40
CA PRO A 88 -2.19 -14.17 12.48
C PRO A 88 -2.29 -13.32 13.76
N PRO A 89 -1.97 -13.83 14.98
CA PRO A 89 -2.14 -13.06 16.21
C PRO A 89 -1.30 -11.78 16.25
N LEU A 90 -0.12 -11.77 15.62
CA LEU A 90 0.76 -10.62 15.58
C LEU A 90 0.17 -9.50 14.70
N VAL A 91 -0.40 -9.89 13.55
CA VAL A 91 -1.06 -8.96 12.62
C VAL A 91 -2.35 -8.40 13.24
N ASP A 92 -3.13 -9.25 13.91
CA ASP A 92 -4.35 -8.82 14.60
C ASP A 92 -4.04 -7.85 15.73
N PHE A 93 -2.98 -8.12 16.51
CA PHE A 93 -2.51 -7.21 17.55
C PHE A 93 -2.07 -5.85 16.99
N ALA A 94 -1.32 -5.83 15.90
CA ALA A 94 -0.95 -4.59 15.22
C ALA A 94 -2.16 -3.81 14.69
N ASN A 95 -3.16 -4.53 14.17
CA ASN A 95 -4.42 -3.94 13.73
C ASN A 95 -5.23 -3.36 14.90
N LEU A 96 -5.22 -4.02 16.07
CA LEU A 96 -5.86 -3.51 17.29
C LEU A 96 -5.20 -2.22 17.80
N ILE A 97 -3.87 -2.11 17.70
CA ILE A 97 -3.13 -0.89 18.09
C ILE A 97 -3.44 0.27 17.15
N THR A 98 -3.39 0.03 15.85
CA THR A 98 -3.61 1.08 14.83
C THR A 98 -5.10 1.42 14.65
N LYS A 99 -6.01 0.53 15.05
CA LYS A 99 -7.48 0.63 14.91
C LYS A 99 -7.92 1.03 13.50
N ASN A 100 -7.16 0.70 12.45
CA ASN A 100 -7.38 1.17 11.08
C ASN A 100 -7.29 2.70 10.85
N HIS A 101 -6.74 3.47 11.79
CA HIS A 101 -6.58 4.93 11.71
C HIS A 101 -5.13 5.37 11.48
N SER A 102 -4.17 4.45 11.62
CA SER A 102 -2.75 4.72 11.46
C SER A 102 -2.12 3.81 10.42
N LEU A 103 -0.90 4.16 10.01
CA LEU A 103 -0.16 3.37 9.04
C LEU A 103 0.21 2.02 9.65
N LEU A 104 -0.17 0.95 8.96
CA LEU A 104 0.25 -0.41 9.26
C LEU A 104 0.93 -0.98 8.02
N VAL A 105 2.19 -1.37 8.15
CA VAL A 105 2.96 -2.02 7.09
C VAL A 105 3.39 -3.40 7.57
N ILE A 106 3.20 -4.40 6.73
CA ILE A 106 3.64 -5.78 6.94
C ILE A 106 4.91 -5.98 6.12
N GLY A 107 6.00 -6.26 6.81
CA GLY A 107 7.30 -6.59 6.23
C GLY A 107 7.49 -8.10 6.14
N ASP A 108 7.80 -8.56 4.94
CA ASP A 108 8.15 -9.94 4.64
C ASP A 108 9.58 -10.00 4.11
N ILE A 109 10.41 -10.82 4.74
CA ILE A 109 11.83 -10.95 4.40
C ILE A 109 12.07 -12.41 4.06
N GLU A 110 12.42 -12.65 2.80
CA GLU A 110 12.68 -13.97 2.26
C GLU A 110 14.17 -14.10 1.95
N ASP A 111 14.81 -15.12 2.51
CA ASP A 111 16.24 -15.39 2.29
C ASP A 111 16.52 -15.80 0.83
N LYS A 112 15.51 -16.42 0.19
CA LYS A 112 15.60 -16.89 -1.19
C LYS A 112 15.23 -15.80 -2.19
N PRO A 113 15.91 -15.72 -3.34
CA PRO A 113 15.49 -14.84 -4.42
C PRO A 113 14.12 -15.26 -4.97
N LEU A 114 13.23 -14.30 -5.19
CA LEU A 114 11.90 -14.55 -5.72
C LEU A 114 11.79 -14.11 -7.17
N THR A 115 11.16 -14.95 -8.00
CA THR A 115 10.78 -14.54 -9.35
C THR A 115 9.72 -13.46 -9.28
N HIS A 116 9.70 -12.54 -10.24
CA HIS A 116 8.66 -11.50 -10.35
C HIS A 116 7.22 -12.08 -10.27
N ARG A 117 7.00 -13.24 -10.88
CA ARG A 117 5.71 -13.94 -10.85
C ARG A 117 5.32 -14.39 -9.44
N ASP A 118 6.28 -14.91 -8.68
CA ASP A 118 6.07 -15.40 -7.32
C ASP A 118 5.81 -14.23 -6.38
N ARG A 119 6.57 -13.13 -6.53
CA ARG A 119 6.34 -11.88 -5.80
C ARG A 119 4.92 -11.35 -5.99
N LEU A 120 4.45 -11.31 -7.23
CA LEU A 120 3.09 -10.86 -7.54
C LEU A 120 2.02 -11.80 -6.96
N THR A 121 2.27 -13.12 -7.03
CA THR A 121 1.35 -14.13 -6.50
C THR A 121 1.25 -14.07 -4.98
N ASN A 122 2.38 -13.97 -4.29
CA ASN A 122 2.44 -13.83 -2.83
C ASN A 122 1.76 -12.54 -2.38
N THR A 123 2.07 -11.42 -3.04
CA THR A 123 1.45 -10.12 -2.77
C THR A 123 -0.07 -10.17 -2.91
N ARG A 124 -0.59 -10.80 -3.98
CA ARG A 124 -2.05 -10.97 -4.17
C ARG A 124 -2.67 -11.79 -3.05
N LYS A 125 -2.09 -12.94 -2.71
CA LYS A 125 -2.56 -13.81 -1.62
C LYS A 125 -2.63 -13.05 -0.29
N VAL A 126 -1.61 -12.23 -0.01
CA VAL A 126 -1.59 -11.39 1.20
C VAL A 126 -2.71 -10.35 1.18
N TYR A 127 -2.87 -9.60 0.08
CA TYR A 127 -3.95 -8.62 -0.01
C TYR A 127 -5.36 -9.23 -0.03
N ASP A 128 -5.51 -10.48 -0.50
CA ASP A 128 -6.76 -11.23 -0.38
C ASP A 128 -7.05 -11.57 1.08
N TYR A 129 -6.05 -12.06 1.82
CA TYR A 129 -6.13 -12.31 3.27
C TYR A 129 -6.43 -11.04 4.08
N LEU A 130 -5.78 -9.93 3.78
CA LEU A 130 -6.04 -8.66 4.48
C LEU A 130 -7.46 -8.16 4.23
N ARG A 131 -7.97 -8.32 2.99
CA ARG A 131 -9.36 -7.96 2.65
C ARG A 131 -10.38 -8.85 3.35
N SER A 132 -10.17 -10.17 3.39
CA SER A 132 -11.08 -11.09 4.08
C SER A 132 -11.19 -10.79 5.58
N ASN A 133 -10.08 -10.39 6.21
CA ASN A 133 -10.02 -10.06 7.64
C ASN A 133 -10.31 -8.58 7.96
N LYS A 134 -10.61 -7.75 6.94
CA LYS A 134 -10.88 -6.31 7.06
C LYS A 134 -9.73 -5.52 7.71
N ILE A 135 -8.49 -5.95 7.46
CA ILE A 135 -7.27 -5.32 7.98
C ILE A 135 -6.77 -4.31 6.95
N LYS A 136 -6.62 -3.03 7.34
CA LYS A 136 -6.05 -1.99 6.49
C LYS A 136 -4.55 -1.91 6.69
N ALA A 137 -3.80 -2.70 5.92
CA ALA A 137 -2.35 -2.72 5.95
C ALA A 137 -1.75 -2.67 4.53
N PHE A 138 -0.54 -2.12 4.43
CA PHE A 138 0.32 -2.27 3.26
C PHE A 138 1.24 -3.47 3.43
N TYR A 139 1.65 -4.08 2.33
CA TYR A 139 2.56 -5.22 2.33
C TYR A 139 3.80 -4.91 1.51
N THR A 140 4.96 -5.21 2.06
CA THR A 140 6.26 -5.03 1.42
C THR A 140 7.08 -6.30 1.63
N ILE A 141 7.63 -6.81 0.52
CA ILE A 141 8.47 -8.00 0.52
C ILE A 141 9.87 -7.64 0.05
N ILE A 142 10.88 -8.07 0.78
CA ILE A 142 12.29 -8.02 0.39
C ILE A 142 12.81 -9.44 0.31
N ASP A 143 13.46 -9.77 -0.80
CA ASP A 143 14.05 -11.07 -1.07
C ASP A 143 15.57 -11.00 -1.23
N ASN A 144 16.23 -12.16 -1.11
CA ASN A 144 17.67 -12.33 -1.33
C ASN A 144 18.55 -11.46 -0.40
N VAL A 145 18.14 -11.35 0.86
CA VAL A 145 18.89 -10.62 1.90
C VAL A 145 18.77 -11.35 3.23
N SER A 146 19.78 -11.18 4.09
CA SER A 146 19.70 -11.67 5.46
C SER A 146 18.59 -10.95 6.23
N PHE A 147 18.04 -11.62 7.25
CA PHE A 147 16.97 -11.06 8.09
C PHE A 147 17.34 -9.69 8.67
N GLU A 148 18.56 -9.55 9.19
CA GLU A 148 19.04 -8.30 9.77
C GLU A 148 19.07 -7.16 8.74
N LEU A 149 19.68 -7.41 7.58
CA LEU A 149 19.82 -6.40 6.54
C LEU A 149 18.46 -6.04 5.95
N GLY A 150 17.59 -7.03 5.71
CA GLY A 150 16.24 -6.83 5.22
C GLY A 150 15.38 -6.01 6.19
N ALA A 151 15.47 -6.29 7.49
CA ALA A 151 14.74 -5.54 8.52
C ALA A 151 15.22 -4.08 8.60
N LYS A 152 16.54 -3.85 8.59
CA LYS A 152 17.12 -2.49 8.56
C LYS A 152 16.74 -1.74 7.28
N ALA A 153 16.77 -2.41 6.14
CA ALA A 153 16.33 -1.84 4.87
C ALA A 153 14.85 -1.45 4.90
N LEU A 154 13.96 -2.31 5.42
CA LEU A 154 12.55 -2.00 5.58
C LEU A 154 12.35 -0.80 6.50
N LEU A 155 13.01 -0.74 7.65
CA LEU A 155 12.90 0.38 8.58
C LEU A 155 13.28 1.72 7.93
N GLN A 156 14.31 1.73 7.10
CA GLN A 156 14.84 2.96 6.49
C GLN A 156 14.08 3.38 5.22
N THR A 157 13.54 2.42 4.46
CA THR A 157 12.97 2.67 3.13
C THR A 157 11.45 2.63 3.10
N THR A 158 10.79 2.09 4.13
CA THR A 158 9.34 1.97 4.15
C THR A 158 8.68 3.32 4.43
N GLY A 159 7.71 3.66 3.59
CA GLY A 159 6.87 4.84 3.77
C GLY A 159 7.17 5.97 2.80
N ILE A 160 6.40 7.06 2.92
CA ILE A 160 6.51 8.23 2.03
C ILE A 160 6.31 9.50 2.86
N GLY A 161 7.36 10.34 2.94
CA GLY A 161 7.30 11.59 3.71
C GLY A 161 6.99 11.33 5.19
N LYS A 162 5.97 12.00 5.74
CA LYS A 162 5.48 11.75 7.11
C LYS A 162 4.66 10.47 7.28
N LEU A 163 4.39 9.73 6.21
CA LEU A 163 3.78 8.39 6.27
C LEU A 163 4.87 7.32 6.30
N SER A 164 5.71 7.36 7.34
CA SER A 164 6.78 6.38 7.58
C SER A 164 6.53 5.65 8.90
N PRO A 165 6.85 4.35 9.02
CA PRO A 165 6.76 3.67 10.30
C PRO A 165 7.65 4.33 11.36
N ASN A 166 7.16 4.41 12.59
CA ASN A 166 7.89 4.88 13.78
C ASN A 166 7.94 3.84 14.90
N VAL A 167 7.21 2.73 14.76
CA VAL A 167 7.22 1.60 15.69
C VAL A 167 7.52 0.33 14.91
N LEU A 168 8.56 -0.38 15.35
CA LEU A 168 8.83 -1.74 14.90
C LEU A 168 8.10 -2.73 15.80
N MET A 169 7.43 -3.70 15.19
CA MET A 169 6.78 -4.80 15.89
C MET A 169 7.28 -6.12 15.33
N MET A 170 7.74 -7.00 16.21
CA MET A 170 8.24 -8.32 15.85
C MET A 170 7.79 -9.35 16.90
N GLY A 171 7.63 -10.60 16.46
CA GLY A 171 7.26 -11.69 17.36
C GLY A 171 8.44 -12.11 18.22
N TYR A 172 8.17 -12.48 19.48
CA TYR A 172 9.18 -13.04 20.37
C TYR A 172 9.70 -14.38 19.85
N LYS A 173 11.03 -14.55 19.79
CA LYS A 173 11.68 -15.82 19.40
C LYS A 173 11.67 -16.77 20.61
N THR A 174 10.77 -17.75 20.60
CA THR A 174 10.59 -18.72 21.70
C THR A 174 11.70 -19.77 21.76
N ASP A 175 12.30 -20.07 20.61
CA ASP A 175 13.34 -21.09 20.39
C ASP A 175 14.77 -20.56 20.61
N TRP A 176 14.92 -19.44 21.33
CA TRP A 176 16.22 -18.76 21.52
C TRP A 176 17.32 -19.61 22.17
N MET A 177 16.95 -20.67 22.92
CA MET A 177 17.92 -21.60 23.53
C MET A 177 18.38 -22.71 22.58
N THR A 178 17.58 -23.04 21.56
CA THR A 178 17.81 -24.18 20.67
C THR A 178 18.16 -23.77 19.25
N CYS A 179 17.94 -22.51 18.89
CA CYS A 179 18.25 -21.98 17.57
C CYS A 179 19.75 -21.83 17.36
N ASP A 180 20.13 -21.64 16.09
CA ASP A 180 21.50 -21.29 15.76
C ASP A 180 21.88 -19.91 16.33
N LYS A 181 23.15 -19.74 16.66
CA LYS A 181 23.67 -18.50 17.26
C LYS A 181 23.56 -17.34 16.27
N GLU A 182 23.73 -17.57 14.97
CA GLU A 182 23.69 -16.52 13.96
C GLU A 182 22.27 -15.94 13.83
N GLU A 183 21.25 -16.80 13.84
CA GLU A 183 19.84 -16.33 13.84
C GLU A 183 19.50 -15.53 15.09
N LEU A 184 19.99 -15.97 16.26
CA LEU A 184 19.76 -15.27 17.52
C LEU A 184 20.41 -13.89 17.50
N LEU A 185 21.65 -13.80 17.03
CA LEU A 185 22.36 -12.54 16.86
C LEU A 185 21.64 -11.63 15.87
N ALA A 186 21.18 -12.16 14.73
CA ALA A 186 20.41 -11.39 13.76
C ALA A 186 19.13 -10.80 14.37
N TYR A 187 18.42 -11.57 15.21
CA TYR A 187 17.24 -11.08 15.93
C TYR A 187 17.58 -9.92 16.88
N PHE A 188 18.68 -10.01 17.62
CA PHE A 188 19.12 -8.93 18.51
C PHE A 188 19.63 -7.70 17.75
N ASN A 189 20.34 -7.90 16.64
CA ASN A 189 20.87 -6.81 15.82
C ASN A 189 19.79 -5.96 15.15
N VAL A 190 18.56 -6.48 15.04
CA VAL A 190 17.38 -5.72 14.57
C VAL A 190 16.82 -4.81 15.66
N LEU A 191 17.02 -5.16 16.94
CA LEU A 191 16.54 -4.38 18.09
C LEU A 191 17.51 -3.28 18.53
N GLN A 192 18.76 -3.35 18.09
CA GLN A 192 19.84 -2.41 18.41
C GLN A 192 19.93 -1.28 17.39
#